data_AF-A0A951DTC5-F1
#
_entry.id   AF-A0A951DTC5-F1
#
_cell.length_a   1.000
_cell.length_b   1.000
_cell.length_c   1.000
_cell.angle_alpha   90.00
_cell.angle_beta   90.00
_cell.angle_gamma   90.00
#
_symmetry.space_group_name_H-M   'P 1'
#
loop_
_entity.id
_entity.type
_entity.pdbx_description
1 polymer ?
#
loop_
_entity_poly.entity_id
_entity_poly.type
_entity_poly.pdbx_seq_one_letter_code
_entity_poly.pdbx_strand_id
1 'polypeptide(L)'
;MSTILYPEWLIDGTGAPAREGAALQFGDDGRIQSISAAADVVPSESDVVIRAAGQTLLPGLVNMHAHLTLVPDNSPFIPYMD
;
A
#
# COMPACT_ATOMS: atom_id res chain seq x y z
N MET A 1 -6.20 -17.01 6.05
CA MET A 1 -6.91 -16.30 4.94
C MET A 1 -5.98 -15.21 4.47
N SER A 2 -5.58 -15.20 3.19
CA SER A 2 -4.65 -14.20 2.67
C SER A 2 -5.37 -13.22 1.74
N THR A 3 -4.83 -12.02 1.59
CA THR A 3 -5.28 -11.08 0.54
C THR A 3 -4.27 -11.12 -0.60
N ILE A 4 -4.73 -11.26 -1.84
CA ILE A 4 -3.88 -11.23 -3.02
C ILE A 4 -4.29 -10.06 -3.90
N LEU A 5 -3.33 -9.18 -4.20
CA LEU A 5 -3.53 -7.99 -5.01
C LEU A 5 -2.81 -8.13 -6.36
N TYR A 6 -3.55 -7.91 -7.44
CA TYR A 6 -3.08 -7.96 -8.82
C TYR A 6 -3.19 -6.57 -9.47
N PRO A 7 -2.17 -5.71 -9.37
CA PRO A 7 -2.13 -4.45 -10.09
C PRO A 7 -1.67 -4.66 -11.53
N GLU A 8 -1.93 -3.68 -12.41
CA GLU A 8 -1.30 -3.66 -13.74
C GLU A 8 0.19 -3.35 -13.60
N TRP A 9 0.51 -2.26 -12.90
CA TRP A 9 1.88 -1.80 -12.69
C TRP A 9 2.26 -1.81 -11.21
N LEU A 10 3.51 -2.14 -10.93
CA LEU A 10 4.13 -2.04 -9.60
C LEU A 10 5.34 -1.12 -9.65
N ILE A 11 5.30 -0.07 -8.84
CA ILE A 11 6.48 0.70 -8.41
C ILE A 11 6.81 0.22 -7.00
N ASP A 12 8.00 -0.31 -6.77
CA ASP A 12 8.36 -0.96 -5.49
C ASP A 12 9.11 -0.04 -4.51
N GLY A 13 9.38 1.21 -4.90
CA GLY A 13 10.08 2.19 -4.09
C GLY A 13 11.61 2.05 -4.06
N THR A 14 12.19 1.10 -4.79
CA THR A 14 13.65 0.93 -4.89
C THR A 14 14.32 1.90 -5.87
N GLY A 15 13.52 2.56 -6.72
CA GLY A 15 13.99 3.39 -7.83
C GLY A 15 14.19 2.60 -9.14
N ALA A 16 13.98 1.29 -9.14
CA ALA A 16 13.94 0.49 -10.36
C ALA A 16 12.74 0.88 -11.26
N PRO A 17 12.78 0.55 -12.57
CA PRO A 17 11.64 0.74 -13.46
C PRO A 17 10.37 0.02 -12.96
N ALA A 18 9.21 0.58 -13.28
CA ALA A 18 7.93 -0.04 -12.97
C ALA A 18 7.82 -1.43 -13.63
N ARG A 19 7.26 -2.38 -12.89
CA ARG A 19 7.08 -3.78 -13.33
C ARG A 19 5.63 -4.05 -13.63
N GLU A 20 5.36 -4.66 -14.78
CA GLU A 20 4.01 -5.12 -15.13
C GLU A 20 3.77 -6.55 -14.59
N GLY A 21 2.51 -6.90 -14.34
CA GLY A 21 2.11 -8.28 -14.13
C GLY A 21 2.60 -8.89 -12.81
N ALA A 22 2.66 -8.09 -11.76
CA ALA A 22 2.98 -8.57 -10.41
C ALA A 22 1.72 -9.07 -9.67
N ALA A 23 1.92 -9.93 -8.67
CA ALA A 23 0.93 -10.25 -7.65
C ALA A 23 1.58 -10.17 -6.28
N LEU A 24 0.88 -9.54 -5.33
CA LEU A 24 1.34 -9.39 -3.94
C LEU A 24 0.41 -10.18 -3.04
N GLN A 25 0.98 -11.06 -2.22
CA GLN A 25 0.25 -11.78 -1.19
C GLN A 25 0.50 -11.14 0.17
N PHE A 26 -0.59 -10.84 0.86
CA PHE A 26 -0.60 -10.29 2.20
C PHE A 26 -1.12 -11.34 3.18
N GLY A 27 -0.38 -11.54 4.25
CA GLY A 27 -0.82 -12.32 5.39
C GLY A 27 -2.01 -11.68 6.09
N ASP A 28 -2.63 -12.45 6.96
CA ASP A 28 -3.67 -12.02 7.90
C ASP A 28 -3.16 -10.95 8.89
N ASP A 29 -1.84 -10.84 9.08
CA ASP A 29 -1.18 -9.79 9.85
C ASP A 29 -0.97 -8.47 9.05
N GLY A 30 -1.43 -8.44 7.80
CA GLY A 30 -1.30 -7.29 6.91
C GLY A 30 0.11 -7.10 6.33
N ARG A 31 1.04 -8.03 6.55
CA ARG A 31 2.40 -7.96 5.97
C ARG A 31 2.46 -8.62 4.61
N ILE A 32 3.31 -8.08 3.73
CA ILE A 32 3.63 -8.71 2.44
C ILE A 32 4.41 -10.00 2.73
N GLN A 33 3.86 -11.14 2.32
CA GLN A 33 4.50 -12.44 2.43
C GLN A 33 5.30 -12.80 1.18
N SER A 34 4.80 -12.38 0.01
CA SER A 34 5.46 -12.64 -1.27
C SER A 34 5.09 -11.62 -2.34
N ILE A 35 5.99 -11.47 -3.32
CA ILE A 35 5.75 -10.75 -4.58
C ILE A 35 6.18 -11.71 -5.70
N SER A 36 5.25 -12.07 -6.57
CA SER A 36 5.44 -13.06 -7.63
C SER A 36 4.91 -12.54 -8.97
N ALA A 37 5.20 -13.24 -10.07
CA ALA A 37 4.52 -12.95 -11.32
C ALA A 37 3.05 -13.36 -11.20
N ALA A 38 2.14 -12.53 -11.70
CA ALA A 38 0.70 -12.76 -11.60
C ALA A 38 0.25 -14.08 -12.23
N ALA A 39 0.94 -14.52 -13.29
CA ALA A 39 0.67 -15.78 -13.97
C ALA A 39 0.97 -17.02 -13.11
N ASP A 40 1.84 -16.88 -12.11
CA ASP A 40 2.27 -18.00 -11.24
C ASP A 40 1.42 -18.12 -9.98
N VAL A 41 0.54 -17.15 -9.70
CA VAL A 41 -0.29 -17.12 -8.49
C VAL A 41 -1.69 -17.63 -8.78
N VAL A 42 -2.06 -18.72 -8.12
CA VAL A 42 -3.42 -19.27 -8.15
C VAL A 42 -4.06 -19.04 -6.78
N PRO A 43 -5.08 -18.17 -6.66
CA PRO A 43 -5.76 -17.94 -5.40
C PRO A 43 -6.57 -19.17 -4.96
N SER A 44 -6.60 -19.45 -3.66
CA SER A 44 -7.54 -20.40 -3.06
C SER A 44 -8.91 -19.76 -2.88
N GLU A 45 -9.95 -20.58 -2.67
CA GLU A 45 -11.31 -20.08 -2.36
C GLU A 45 -11.37 -19.24 -1.08
N SER A 46 -10.41 -19.44 -0.18
CA SER A 46 -10.34 -18.72 1.09
C SER A 46 -9.61 -17.38 1.00
N ASP A 47 -9.03 -17.04 -0.16
CA ASP A 47 -8.28 -15.80 -0.34
C ASP A 47 -9.19 -14.65 -0.77
N VAL A 48 -8.89 -13.46 -0.23
CA VAL A 48 -9.50 -12.22 -0.69
C VAL A 48 -8.72 -11.75 -1.91
N VAL A 49 -9.37 -11.71 -3.06
CA VAL A 49 -8.72 -11.31 -4.33
C VAL A 49 -9.10 -9.88 -4.70
N ILE A 50 -8.08 -9.04 -4.90
CA ILE A 50 -8.22 -7.67 -5.38
C ILE A 50 -7.57 -7.56 -6.75
N ARG A 51 -8.36 -7.23 -7.77
CA ARG A 51 -7.87 -6.97 -9.14
C ARG A 51 -7.91 -5.48 -9.41
N ALA A 52 -6.76 -4.90 -9.70
CA ALA A 52 -6.54 -3.47 -9.90
C ALA A 52 -5.98 -3.22 -11.31
N ALA A 53 -6.70 -3.71 -12.33
CA ALA A 53 -6.35 -3.48 -13.74
C ALA A 53 -6.43 -1.98 -14.09
N GLY A 54 -5.53 -1.48 -14.93
CA GLY A 54 -5.39 -0.05 -15.22
C GLY A 54 -4.74 0.76 -14.11
N GLN A 55 -4.42 0.15 -12.96
CA GLN A 55 -3.89 0.86 -11.80
C GLN A 55 -2.43 0.50 -11.54
N THR A 56 -1.71 1.49 -11.04
CA THR A 56 -0.34 1.36 -10.55
C THR A 56 -0.34 1.26 -9.03
N LEU A 57 0.18 0.16 -8.51
CA LEU A 57 0.49 0.01 -7.09
C LEU A 57 1.84 0.66 -6.78
N LEU A 58 1.89 1.36 -5.65
CA LEU A 58 3.08 1.97 -5.08
C LEU A 58 3.13 1.69 -3.57
N PRO A 59 4.29 1.84 -2.90
CA PRO A 59 4.34 1.79 -1.45
C PRO A 59 3.48 2.88 -0.85
N GLY A 60 3.00 2.66 0.38
CA GLY A 60 2.30 3.70 1.12
C GLY A 60 3.14 4.97 1.21
N LEU A 61 2.55 6.12 0.88
CA LEU A 61 3.25 7.39 0.94
C LEU A 61 3.62 7.72 2.39
N VAL A 62 4.88 8.14 2.58
CA VAL A 62 5.40 8.51 3.90
C VAL A 62 5.52 10.03 3.96
N ASN A 63 4.81 10.64 4.90
CA ASN A 63 4.93 12.06 5.19
C ASN A 63 5.80 12.27 6.43
N MET A 64 6.97 12.88 6.25
CA MET A 64 7.94 13.10 7.32
C MET A 64 7.65 14.31 8.19
N HIS A 65 6.72 15.17 7.78
CA HIS A 65 6.40 16.38 8.53
C HIS A 65 4.93 16.75 8.35
N ALA A 66 4.14 16.50 9.37
CA ALA A 66 2.75 16.87 9.41
C ALA A 66 2.38 17.52 10.74
N HIS A 67 1.45 18.46 10.67
CA HIS A 67 0.83 19.07 11.83
C HIS A 67 -0.65 18.70 11.84
N LEU A 68 -0.99 17.55 12.43
CA LEU A 68 -2.34 17.00 12.35
C LEU A 68 -3.37 17.77 13.17
N THR A 69 -2.93 18.50 14.20
CA THR A 69 -3.82 19.17 15.18
C THR A 69 -3.63 20.68 15.24
N LEU A 70 -2.68 21.24 14.49
CA LEU A 70 -2.55 22.70 14.39
C LEU A 70 -3.61 23.23 13.43
N VAL A 71 -4.42 24.14 13.93
CA VAL A 71 -5.30 24.95 13.10
C VAL A 71 -4.44 25.90 12.25
N PRO A 72 -4.72 26.05 10.95
CA PRO A 72 -3.91 26.85 10.02
C PRO A 72 -4.17 28.36 10.13
N ASP A 73 -4.72 28.82 11.25
CA ASP A 73 -5.22 30.19 11.43
C ASP A 73 -4.19 31.14 12.06
N ASN A 74 -2.91 30.74 12.11
CA ASN A 74 -1.83 31.46 12.78
C ASN A 74 -2.11 31.79 14.26
N SER A 75 -3.06 31.08 14.88
CA SER A 75 -3.23 31.18 16.32
C SER A 75 -1.94 30.75 17.02
N PRO A 76 -1.52 31.46 18.09
CA PRO A 76 -0.38 31.01 18.88
C PRO A 76 -0.67 29.60 19.41
N PHE A 77 0.36 28.75 19.51
CA PHE A 77 0.21 27.43 20.12
C PHE A 77 -0.23 27.60 21.57
N ILE A 78 -1.53 27.41 21.83
CA ILE A 78 -2.07 27.31 23.17
C ILE A 78 -2.03 25.82 23.50
N PRO A 79 -1.07 25.33 24.32
CA PRO A 79 -1.13 23.95 24.77
C PRO A 79 -2.48 23.74 25.44
N TYR A 80 -3.15 22.62 25.11
CA TYR A 80 -4.29 22.15 25.88
C TYR A 80 -3.80 22.00 27.32
N MET A 81 -4.13 22.99 28.16
CA MET A 81 -3.92 22.91 29.59
C MET A 81 -5.17 22.27 30.16
N ASP A 82 -5.03 21.00 30.53
CA ASP A 82 -5.94 20.36 31.47
C ASP A 82 -5.78 21.00 32.86
#